data_AF-A0AB33JEP7-F1
#
_entry.id   AF-A0AB33JEP7-F1
#
_cell.length_a   1.000
_cell.length_b   1.000
_cell.length_c   1.000
_cell.angle_alpha   90.00
_cell.angle_beta   90.00
_cell.angle_gamma   90.00
#
_symmetry.space_group_name_H-M   'P 1'
#
loop_
_entity.id
_entity.type
_entity.pdbx_description
1 polymer ?
#
loop_
_entity_poly.entity_id
_entity_poly.type
_entity_poly.pdbx_seq_one_letter_code
_entity_poly.pdbx_strand_id
1 'polypeptide(L)'
;MRDISAITGMALGNIYYYYKTKDELFHDVLYPVVEQIQQLIDSHNTASKLNKCFFEEEHHNDAILWHFSPLVSQNSDELYLLFFGARGSSFENYSEILIQKFTAMGMEYIRSMKEIYPNINSNIDPFFMHVYAAIQVSVIKEFILHRKIPKDKLQTFSETYSSYTKAGWKYLMRV
;
A
#
# COMPACT_ATOMS: atom_id res chain seq x y z
N MET A 1 26.94 0.49 9.17
CA MET A 1 27.67 -0.71 9.66
C MET A 1 28.51 -0.40 10.90
N ARG A 2 29.42 0.57 10.87
CA ARG A 2 30.17 0.99 12.09
C ARG A 2 29.25 1.48 13.21
N ASP A 3 28.26 2.31 12.89
CA ASP A 3 27.30 2.79 13.90
C ASP A 3 26.44 1.65 14.46
N ILE A 4 26.04 0.71 13.61
CA ILE A 4 25.30 -0.50 14.03
C ILE A 4 26.16 -1.33 14.98
N SER A 5 27.43 -1.56 14.66
CA SER A 5 28.41 -2.23 15.52
C SER A 5 28.56 -1.55 16.88
N ALA A 6 28.64 -0.22 16.91
CA ALA A 6 28.74 0.54 18.15
C ALA A 6 27.47 0.42 19.01
N ILE A 7 26.28 0.45 18.39
CA ILE A 7 25.00 0.35 19.10
C ILE A 7 24.73 -1.07 19.61
N THR A 8 25.02 -2.10 18.82
CA THR A 8 24.75 -3.50 19.19
C THR A 8 25.85 -4.13 20.04
N GLY A 9 27.03 -3.51 20.13
CA GLY A 9 28.21 -4.07 20.77
C GLY A 9 28.86 -5.23 20.00
N MET A 10 28.35 -5.56 18.80
CA MET A 10 28.93 -6.61 17.96
C MET A 10 30.18 -6.10 17.25
N ALA A 11 31.22 -6.95 17.16
CA ALA A 11 32.39 -6.64 16.35
C ALA A 11 32.00 -6.43 14.88
N LEU A 12 32.58 -5.42 14.23
CA LEU A 12 32.28 -5.08 12.84
C LEU A 12 32.49 -6.28 11.89
N GLY A 13 33.53 -7.09 12.13
CA GLY A 13 33.80 -8.31 11.36
C GLY A 13 32.69 -9.35 11.45
N ASN A 14 32.03 -9.47 12.61
CA ASN A 14 30.90 -10.39 12.78
C ASN A 14 29.68 -9.93 11.97
N ILE A 15 29.44 -8.62 11.88
CA ILE A 15 28.33 -8.11 11.07
C ILE A 15 28.62 -8.39 9.58
N TYR A 16 29.84 -8.13 9.11
CA TYR A 16 30.23 -8.42 7.73
C TYR A 16 30.28 -9.92 7.38
N TYR A 17 30.40 -10.78 8.39
CA TYR A 17 30.29 -12.23 8.19
C TYR A 17 28.88 -12.64 7.73
N TYR A 18 27.83 -12.01 8.27
CA TYR A 18 26.44 -12.27 7.87
C TYR A 18 25.98 -11.40 6.69
N TYR A 19 26.39 -10.14 6.67
CA TYR A 19 25.92 -9.13 5.71
C TYR A 19 27.09 -8.42 5.05
N LYS A 20 27.36 -8.73 3.77
CA LYS A 20 28.47 -8.15 3.02
C LYS A 20 28.26 -6.67 2.77
N THR A 21 27.01 -6.24 2.63
CA THR A 21 26.65 -4.84 2.38
C THR A 21 25.60 -4.35 3.37
N LYS A 22 25.50 -3.03 3.49
CA LYS A 22 24.41 -2.40 4.26
C LYS A 22 23.04 -2.67 3.61
N ASP A 23 23.00 -2.84 2.29
CA ASP A 23 21.78 -3.13 1.55
C ASP A 23 21.26 -4.53 1.85
N GLU A 24 22.12 -5.55 1.93
CA GLU A 24 21.72 -6.91 2.32
C GLU A 24 21.07 -6.92 3.71
N LEU A 25 21.68 -6.24 4.69
CA LEU A 25 21.09 -6.09 6.02
C LEU A 25 19.76 -5.33 5.98
N PHE A 26 19.70 -4.23 5.22
CA PHE A 26 18.50 -3.42 5.08
C PHE A 26 17.35 -4.21 4.43
N HIS A 27 17.68 -5.02 3.42
CA HIS A 27 16.74 -5.90 2.75
C HIS A 27 16.12 -6.90 3.75
N ASP A 28 16.95 -7.63 4.49
CA ASP A 28 16.49 -8.62 5.46
C ASP A 28 15.63 -8.02 6.57
N VAL A 29 15.97 -6.82 7.03
CA VAL A 29 15.17 -6.11 8.04
C VAL A 29 13.78 -5.74 7.50
N LEU A 30 13.67 -5.34 6.24
CA LEU A 30 12.41 -4.89 5.65
C LEU A 30 11.61 -5.99 4.96
N TYR A 31 12.23 -7.12 4.63
CA TYR A 31 11.58 -8.22 3.93
C TYR A 31 10.27 -8.69 4.61
N PRO A 32 10.19 -8.85 5.95
CA PRO A 32 8.96 -9.27 6.60
C PRO A 32 7.78 -8.31 6.40
N VAL A 33 8.02 -6.99 6.38
CA VAL A 33 6.94 -6.02 6.15
C VAL A 33 6.56 -5.94 4.68
N VAL A 34 7.53 -6.10 3.77
CA VAL A 34 7.27 -6.19 2.32
C VAL A 34 6.40 -7.41 2.01
N GLU A 35 6.68 -8.56 2.63
CA GLU A 35 5.88 -9.77 2.50
C GLU A 35 4.46 -9.57 3.03
N GLN A 36 4.29 -8.93 4.19
CA GLN A 36 2.97 -8.61 4.75
C GLN A 36 2.16 -7.69 3.81
N ILE A 37 2.79 -6.67 3.22
CA ILE A 37 2.13 -5.81 2.23
C ILE A 37 1.70 -6.65 1.02
N GLN A 38 2.57 -7.52 0.51
CA GLN A 38 2.27 -8.37 -0.62
C GLN A 38 1.08 -9.30 -0.34
N GLN A 39 1.08 -9.97 0.81
CA GLN A 39 -0.02 -10.83 1.26
C GLN A 39 -1.33 -10.06 1.39
N LEU A 40 -1.29 -8.85 1.94
CA LEU A 40 -2.47 -8.00 2.05
C LEU A 40 -3.05 -7.72 0.67
N ILE A 41 -2.21 -7.27 -0.27
CA ILE A 41 -2.64 -6.96 -1.63
C ILE A 41 -3.24 -8.19 -2.33
N ASP A 42 -2.61 -9.35 -2.17
CA ASP A 42 -3.06 -10.58 -2.84
C ASP A 42 -4.38 -11.10 -2.22
N SER A 43 -4.60 -10.90 -0.91
CA SER A 43 -5.84 -11.24 -0.21
C SER A 43 -7.05 -10.38 -0.61
N HIS A 44 -6.79 -9.18 -1.16
CA HIS A 44 -7.79 -8.30 -1.75
C HIS A 44 -8.06 -8.62 -3.22
N ASN A 45 -7.12 -9.26 -3.91
CA ASN A 45 -7.22 -9.60 -5.34
C ASN A 45 -7.89 -10.96 -5.61
N THR A 46 -8.39 -11.65 -4.59
CA THR A 46 -9.06 -12.93 -4.79
C THR A 46 -10.43 -12.69 -5.45
N ALA A 47 -10.64 -13.28 -6.64
CA ALA A 47 -11.81 -13.09 -7.50
C ALA A 47 -13.19 -13.19 -6.80
N SER A 48 -13.30 -13.89 -5.66
CA SER A 48 -14.56 -13.96 -4.90
C SER A 48 -14.94 -12.66 -4.18
N LYS A 49 -13.99 -11.73 -3.93
CA LYS A 49 -14.27 -10.41 -3.32
C LYS A 49 -14.54 -9.32 -4.35
N LEU A 50 -14.02 -9.46 -5.57
CA LEU A 50 -14.31 -8.55 -6.70
C LEU A 50 -15.79 -8.62 -7.13
N ASN A 51 -16.49 -9.71 -6.79
CA ASN A 51 -17.92 -9.92 -7.04
C ASN A 51 -18.85 -9.09 -6.15
N LYS A 52 -18.34 -8.42 -5.11
CA LYS A 52 -19.12 -7.44 -4.35
C LYS A 52 -18.86 -6.10 -4.98
N CYS A 53 -19.86 -5.58 -5.68
CA CYS A 53 -19.83 -4.27 -6.28
C CYS A 53 -19.31 -3.26 -5.22
N PHE A 54 -18.23 -2.52 -5.51
CA PHE A 54 -17.72 -1.42 -4.67
C PHE A 54 -18.82 -0.39 -4.30
N PHE A 55 -19.96 -0.48 -5.00
CA PHE A 55 -21.12 0.38 -4.94
C PHE A 55 -22.34 -0.20 -4.21
N GLU A 56 -22.40 -1.51 -3.95
CA GLU A 56 -23.62 -2.18 -3.43
C GLU A 56 -23.67 -2.33 -1.91
N GLU A 57 -22.53 -2.39 -1.20
CA GLU A 57 -22.53 -2.47 0.27
C GLU A 57 -22.30 -1.09 0.93
N GLU A 58 -23.31 -0.63 1.66
CA GLU A 58 -23.29 0.54 2.57
C GLU A 58 -22.17 0.44 3.63
N HIS A 59 -21.66 -0.77 3.88
CA HIS A 59 -20.73 -1.10 4.95
C HIS A 59 -19.35 -1.60 4.51
N HIS A 60 -19.00 -1.53 3.22
CA HIS A 60 -17.60 -1.75 2.84
C HIS A 60 -16.76 -0.55 3.31
N ASN A 61 -16.27 -0.67 4.55
CA ASN A 61 -15.14 0.03 5.16
C ASN A 61 -13.81 -0.39 4.48
N ASP A 62 -13.87 -0.55 3.15
CA ASP A 62 -12.81 -1.05 2.25
C ASP A 62 -11.91 0.09 1.79
N ALA A 63 -11.70 1.09 2.65
CA ALA A 63 -10.58 1.96 2.42
C ALA A 63 -9.34 1.07 2.56
N ILE A 64 -8.49 1.02 1.53
CA ILE A 64 -7.11 0.52 1.62
C ILE A 64 -6.48 0.92 2.96
N LEU A 65 -6.82 2.11 3.45
CA LEU A 65 -6.45 2.68 4.75
C LEU A 65 -6.84 1.83 5.98
N TRP A 66 -8.04 1.27 6.03
CA TRP A 66 -8.45 0.41 7.15
C TRP A 66 -7.65 -0.88 7.17
N HIS A 67 -7.39 -1.45 5.99
CA HIS A 67 -6.60 -2.67 5.82
C HIS A 67 -5.10 -2.46 6.07
N PHE A 68 -4.57 -1.28 5.77
CA PHE A 68 -3.20 -0.90 6.07
C PHE A 68 -3.00 -0.44 7.53
N SER A 69 -4.06 -0.06 8.25
CA SER A 69 -3.93 0.45 9.63
C SER A 69 -3.24 -0.52 10.60
N PRO A 70 -3.55 -1.84 10.61
CA PRO A 70 -2.81 -2.80 11.42
C PRO A 70 -1.32 -2.85 11.07
N LEU A 71 -0.98 -2.86 9.77
CA LEU A 71 0.42 -2.85 9.31
C LEU A 71 1.16 -1.61 9.80
N VAL A 72 0.55 -0.43 9.68
CA VAL A 72 1.12 0.84 10.15
C VAL A 72 1.35 0.83 11.66
N SER A 73 0.43 0.25 12.43
CA SER A 73 0.55 0.18 13.88
C SER A 73 1.62 -0.80 14.37
N GLN A 74 1.85 -1.90 13.64
CA GLN A 74 2.75 -2.99 14.06
C GLN A 74 4.18 -2.82 13.53
N ASN A 75 4.35 -2.22 12.35
CA ASN A 75 5.62 -2.16 11.63
C ASN A 75 6.01 -0.70 11.32
N SER A 76 5.75 0.23 12.25
CA SER A 76 5.77 1.66 11.95
C SER A 76 7.16 2.20 11.57
N ASP A 77 8.24 1.61 12.11
CA ASP A 77 9.62 2.01 11.81
C ASP A 77 10.10 1.37 10.51
N GLU A 78 9.76 0.11 10.27
CA GLU A 78 10.08 -0.63 9.06
C GLU A 78 9.38 0.00 7.85
N LEU A 79 8.09 0.32 7.96
CA LEU A 79 7.36 1.05 6.92
C LEU A 79 7.95 2.43 6.67
N TYR A 80 8.35 3.15 7.73
CA TYR A 80 8.99 4.45 7.56
C TYR A 80 10.32 4.32 6.81
N LEU A 81 11.16 3.35 7.18
CA LEU A 81 12.41 3.06 6.50
C LEU A 81 12.18 2.65 5.03
N LEU A 82 11.19 1.81 4.77
CA LEU A 82 10.85 1.35 3.42
C LEU A 82 10.44 2.51 2.50
N PHE A 83 9.56 3.40 2.96
CA PHE A 83 9.00 4.47 2.11
C PHE A 83 9.80 5.77 2.10
N PHE A 84 10.61 6.03 3.13
CA PHE A 84 11.33 7.31 3.29
C PHE A 84 12.85 7.14 3.48
N GLY A 85 13.33 5.94 3.80
CA GLY A 85 14.73 5.64 4.10
C GLY A 85 15.44 4.74 3.07
N ALA A 86 14.73 4.23 2.06
CA ALA A 86 15.25 3.23 1.12
C ALA A 86 16.14 3.81 -0.01
N ARG A 87 16.47 5.10 0.00
CA ARG A 87 17.32 5.71 -1.03
C ARG A 87 18.70 5.05 -1.05
N GLY A 88 19.14 4.64 -2.23
CA GLY A 88 20.39 3.93 -2.49
C GLY A 88 20.36 2.45 -2.11
N SER A 89 19.18 1.89 -1.82
CA SER A 89 18.99 0.48 -1.49
C SER A 89 18.22 -0.25 -2.59
N SER A 90 18.18 -1.57 -2.50
CA SER A 90 17.35 -2.46 -3.33
C SER A 90 15.86 -2.12 -3.30
N PHE A 91 15.39 -1.40 -2.27
CA PHE A 91 14.00 -0.95 -2.12
C PHE A 91 13.77 0.51 -2.52
N GLU A 92 14.74 1.21 -3.13
CA GLU A 92 14.61 2.64 -3.50
C GLU A 92 13.33 2.94 -4.28
N ASN A 93 12.96 2.06 -5.22
CA ASN A 93 11.80 2.23 -6.10
C ASN A 93 10.53 1.53 -5.62
N TYR A 94 10.45 1.14 -4.34
CA TYR A 94 9.32 0.37 -3.83
C TYR A 94 7.97 1.08 -3.98
N SER A 95 7.95 2.42 -3.83
CA SER A 95 6.73 3.21 -4.08
C SER A 95 6.24 3.05 -5.52
N GLU A 96 7.14 3.12 -6.51
CA GLU A 96 6.79 2.97 -7.92
C GLU A 96 6.29 1.56 -8.23
N ILE A 97 6.92 0.53 -7.66
CA ILE A 97 6.48 -0.86 -7.77
C ILE A 97 5.03 -1.02 -7.27
N LEU A 98 4.69 -0.42 -6.12
CA LEU A 98 3.33 -0.44 -5.61
C LEU A 98 2.34 0.31 -6.50
N ILE A 99 2.73 1.47 -7.04
CA ILE A 99 1.88 2.23 -7.96
C ILE A 99 1.56 1.38 -9.20
N GLN A 100 2.56 0.73 -9.80
CA GLN A 100 2.35 -0.15 -10.95
C GLN A 100 1.43 -1.32 -10.62
N LYS A 101 1.62 -1.95 -9.45
CA LYS A 101 0.76 -3.06 -8.99
C LYS A 101 -0.69 -2.61 -8.80
N PHE A 102 -0.91 -1.47 -8.13
CA PHE A 102 -2.25 -0.90 -7.95
C PHE A 102 -2.88 -0.46 -9.27
N THR A 103 -2.10 0.05 -10.22
CA THR A 103 -2.57 0.39 -11.56
C THR A 103 -3.11 -0.85 -12.27
N ALA A 104 -2.32 -1.93 -12.30
CA ALA A 104 -2.70 -3.19 -12.94
C ALA A 104 -3.96 -3.79 -12.29
N MET A 105 -4.02 -3.80 -10.96
CA MET A 105 -5.19 -4.29 -10.21
C MET A 105 -6.44 -3.45 -10.48
N GLY A 106 -6.33 -2.13 -10.51
CA GLY A 106 -7.46 -1.24 -10.79
C GLY A 106 -8.02 -1.43 -12.20
N MET A 107 -7.14 -1.61 -13.20
CA MET A 107 -7.56 -1.90 -14.58
C MET A 107 -8.24 -3.26 -14.68
N GLU A 108 -7.68 -4.29 -14.06
CA GLU A 108 -8.27 -5.63 -14.04
C GLU A 108 -9.64 -5.63 -13.34
N TYR A 109 -9.77 -4.90 -12.23
CA TYR A 109 -11.05 -4.73 -11.54
C TYR A 109 -12.12 -4.14 -12.45
N ILE A 110 -11.82 -3.05 -13.16
CA ILE A 110 -12.76 -2.41 -14.09
C ILE A 110 -13.15 -3.38 -15.23
N ARG A 111 -12.18 -4.16 -15.72
CA ARG A 111 -12.41 -5.19 -16.75
C ARG A 111 -13.39 -6.26 -16.25
N SER A 112 -13.17 -6.82 -15.06
CA SER A 112 -14.06 -7.81 -14.45
C SER A 112 -15.45 -7.23 -14.16
N MET A 113 -15.53 -5.99 -13.67
CA MET A 113 -16.79 -5.32 -13.40
C MET A 113 -17.63 -5.13 -14.68
N LYS A 114 -16.98 -4.90 -15.83
CA LYS A 114 -17.67 -4.79 -17.12
C LYS A 114 -18.30 -6.10 -17.58
N GLU A 115 -17.67 -7.24 -17.25
CA GLU A 115 -18.20 -8.57 -17.55
C GLU A 115 -19.45 -8.87 -16.72
N ILE A 116 -19.47 -8.45 -15.45
CA ILE A 116 -20.59 -8.67 -14.52
C ILE A 116 -21.73 -7.66 -14.79
N TYR A 117 -21.39 -6.40 -15.05
CA TYR A 117 -22.34 -5.30 -15.23
C TYR A 117 -22.12 -4.64 -16.61
N PRO A 118 -22.73 -5.16 -17.69
CA PRO A 118 -22.47 -4.68 -19.05
C PRO A 118 -22.76 -3.19 -19.28
N ASN A 119 -23.59 -2.56 -18.43
CA ASN A 119 -24.02 -1.17 -18.59
C ASN A 119 -23.05 -0.14 -17.99
N ILE A 120 -22.05 -0.55 -17.20
CA ILE A 120 -21.10 0.39 -16.60
C ILE A 120 -20.17 0.99 -17.65
N ASN A 121 -19.71 2.22 -17.41
CA ASN A 121 -18.62 2.79 -18.16
C ASN A 121 -17.28 2.22 -17.66
N SER A 122 -16.66 1.38 -18.49
CA SER A 122 -15.34 0.78 -18.25
C SER A 122 -14.22 1.47 -19.04
N ASN A 123 -14.52 2.52 -19.81
CA ASN A 123 -13.54 3.27 -20.57
C ASN A 123 -12.82 4.27 -19.66
N ILE A 124 -11.98 3.75 -18.78
CA ILE A 124 -11.14 4.53 -17.87
C ILE A 124 -9.75 4.63 -18.48
N ASP A 125 -9.26 5.87 -18.56
CA ASP A 125 -7.95 6.16 -19.10
C ASP A 125 -6.84 5.49 -18.24
N PRO A 126 -5.91 4.72 -18.83
CA PRO A 126 -4.85 4.05 -18.08
C PRO A 126 -3.92 5.02 -17.34
N PHE A 127 -3.69 6.21 -17.91
CA PHE A 127 -2.87 7.23 -17.24
C PHE A 127 -3.59 7.80 -16.02
N PHE A 128 -4.91 8.05 -16.10
CA PHE A 128 -5.72 8.39 -14.94
C PHE A 128 -5.64 7.31 -13.86
N MET A 129 -5.75 6.02 -14.22
CA MET A 129 -5.63 4.94 -13.24
C MET A 129 -4.26 4.93 -12.56
N HIS A 130 -3.19 5.19 -13.30
CA HIS A 130 -1.84 5.29 -12.74
C HIS A 130 -1.71 6.46 -11.76
N VAL A 131 -2.25 7.64 -12.11
CA VAL A 131 -2.30 8.80 -11.21
C VAL A 131 -3.13 8.49 -9.96
N TYR A 132 -4.27 7.83 -10.12
CA TYR A 132 -5.10 7.40 -9.00
C TYR A 132 -4.36 6.43 -8.06
N ALA A 133 -3.63 5.46 -8.62
CA ALA A 133 -2.76 4.56 -7.84
C ALA A 133 -1.68 5.34 -7.07
N ALA A 134 -1.07 6.36 -7.67
CA ALA A 134 -0.11 7.25 -7.01
C ALA A 134 -0.74 8.01 -5.84
N ILE A 135 -1.99 8.45 -5.97
CA ILE A 135 -2.74 9.06 -4.87
C ILE A 135 -2.92 8.04 -3.73
N GLN A 136 -3.32 6.78 -4.03
CA GLN A 136 -3.48 5.75 -3.00
C GLN A 136 -2.17 5.49 -2.23
N VAL A 137 -1.05 5.34 -2.94
CA VAL A 137 0.27 5.17 -2.30
C VAL A 137 0.65 6.39 -1.47
N SER A 138 0.33 7.59 -1.93
CA SER A 138 0.55 8.82 -1.16
C SER A 138 -0.25 8.83 0.13
N VAL A 139 -1.51 8.41 0.12
CA VAL A 139 -2.31 8.33 1.35
C VAL A 139 -1.70 7.31 2.33
N ILE A 140 -1.24 6.14 1.87
CA ILE A 140 -0.54 5.18 2.73
C ILE A 140 0.70 5.82 3.38
N LYS A 141 1.48 6.57 2.59
CA LYS A 141 2.68 7.27 3.08
C LYS A 141 2.35 8.33 4.14
N GLU A 142 1.27 9.08 3.96
CA GLU A 142 0.81 10.06 4.95
C GLU A 142 0.46 9.39 6.29
N PHE A 143 -0.16 8.21 6.26
CA PHE A 143 -0.46 7.44 7.48
C PHE A 143 0.80 6.98 8.21
N ILE A 144 1.80 6.53 7.45
CA ILE A 144 3.10 6.11 8.01
C ILE A 144 3.83 7.31 8.61
N LEU A 145 3.85 8.44 7.89
CA LEU A 145 4.51 9.67 8.34
C LEU A 145 3.85 10.22 9.61
N HIS A 146 2.53 10.18 9.67
CA HIS A 146 1.72 10.66 10.78
C HIS A 146 1.24 9.53 11.71
N ARG A 147 2.11 8.56 11.99
CA ARG A 147 1.87 7.38 12.86
C ARG A 147 1.35 7.63 14.29
N LYS A 148 1.18 8.90 14.70
CA LYS A 148 0.62 9.31 15.99
C LYS A 148 -0.81 9.88 15.89
N ILE A 149 -1.47 9.77 14.74
CA ILE A 149 -2.87 10.20 14.62
C ILE A 149 -3.75 9.30 15.52
N PRO A 150 -4.57 9.89 16.41
CA PRO A 150 -5.56 9.16 17.20
C PRO A 150 -6.50 8.31 16.34
N LYS A 151 -6.89 7.13 16.84
CA LYS A 151 -7.74 6.17 16.09
C LYS A 151 -9.07 6.78 15.62
N ASP A 152 -9.69 7.64 16.41
CA ASP A 152 -10.91 8.37 16.08
C ASP A 152 -10.72 9.27 14.86
N LYS A 153 -9.60 10.00 14.79
CA LYS A 153 -9.28 10.85 13.63
C LYS A 153 -8.96 10.03 12.38
N LEU A 154 -8.31 8.88 12.53
CA LEU A 154 -8.06 7.95 11.42
C LEU A 154 -9.38 7.41 10.85
N GLN A 155 -10.34 7.10 11.73
CA GLN A 155 -11.67 6.65 11.33
C GLN A 155 -12.41 7.73 10.54
N THR A 156 -12.51 8.96 11.09
CA THR A 156 -13.16 10.07 10.38
C THR A 156 -12.52 10.37 9.03
N PHE A 157 -11.18 10.34 8.95
CA PHE A 157 -10.48 10.47 7.67
C PHE A 157 -10.84 9.34 6.71
N SER A 158 -10.83 8.10 7.17
CA SER A 158 -11.12 6.92 6.33
C SER A 158 -12.54 6.97 5.76
N GLU A 159 -13.53 7.36 6.58
CA GLU A 159 -14.92 7.54 6.17
C GLU A 159 -15.06 8.66 5.12
N THR A 160 -14.40 9.81 5.36
CA THR A 160 -14.41 10.95 4.44
C THR A 160 -13.76 10.60 3.10
N TYR A 161 -12.58 9.99 3.15
CA TYR A 161 -11.82 9.57 1.97
C TYR A 161 -12.56 8.51 1.15
N SER A 162 -13.16 7.52 1.82
CA SER A 162 -13.99 6.50 1.19
C SER A 162 -15.19 7.13 0.48
N SER A 163 -15.89 8.06 1.14
CA SER A 163 -17.05 8.76 0.55
C SER A 163 -16.67 9.58 -0.68
N TYR A 164 -15.60 10.36 -0.60
CA TYR A 164 -15.07 11.15 -1.72
C TYR A 164 -14.72 10.26 -2.92
N THR A 165 -13.99 9.17 -2.66
CA THR A 165 -13.53 8.21 -3.68
C THR A 165 -14.70 7.46 -4.31
N LYS A 166 -15.65 6.99 -3.49
CA LYS A 166 -16.88 6.32 -3.96
C LYS A 166 -17.70 7.22 -4.87
N ALA A 167 -17.90 8.48 -4.50
CA ALA A 167 -18.65 9.43 -5.32
C ALA A 167 -18.00 9.65 -6.69
N GLY A 168 -16.67 9.81 -6.74
CA GLY A 168 -15.92 9.97 -7.99
C GLY A 168 -16.06 8.74 -8.90
N TRP A 169 -15.89 7.54 -8.35
CA TRP A 169 -16.01 6.30 -9.12
C TRP A 169 -17.43 6.00 -9.59
N LYS A 170 -18.46 6.31 -8.78
CA LYS A 170 -19.86 6.22 -9.21
C LYS A 170 -20.14 7.08 -10.43
N TYR A 171 -19.68 8.33 -10.38
CA TYR A 171 -19.80 9.26 -11.50
C TYR A 171 -19.08 8.76 -12.76
N LEU A 172 -17.82 8.30 -12.62
CA LEU A 172 -17.02 7.81 -13.75
C LEU A 172 -17.60 6.54 -14.37
N MET A 173 -18.08 5.60 -13.55
CA MET A 173 -18.62 4.31 -14.00
C MET A 173 -20.11 4.37 -14.37
N ARG A 174 -20.79 5.50 -14.11
CA ARG A 174 -22.23 5.72 -14.38
C ARG A 174 -23.13 4.73 -13.64
N VAL A 175 -22.88 4.58 -12.34
CA VAL A 175 -23.62 3.71 -11.40
C VAL A 175 -24.16 4.48 -10.20
#